data_AF-A0ABD7RN59-F1
#
_entry.id   AF-A0ABD7RN59-F1
#
_cell.length_a   1.000
_cell.length_b   1.000
_cell.length_c   1.000
_cell.angle_alpha   90.00
_cell.angle_beta   90.00
_cell.angle_gamma   90.00
#
_symmetry.space_group_name_H-M   'P 1'
#
loop_
_entity.id
_entity.type
_entity.pdbx_description
1 polymer ?
#
loop_
_entity_poly.entity_id
_entity_poly.type
_entity_poly.pdbx_seq_one_letter_code
_entity_poly.pdbx_strand_id
1 'polypeptide(L)'
;MNMIDHADNPREEYHFESSMEFCSPEVVLSVEKKIRSSMSLTPEDSAQLKAIVELELMRYDFAHGQYDATCRKQMIQAVRNKLIKDFSREPFENGPVDKAFYKALNREYGYV
;
A
#
# COMPACT_ATOMS: atom_id res chain seq x y z
N MET A 1 13.18 3.09 -13.49
CA MET A 1 11.74 2.78 -13.40
C MET A 1 11.03 4.11 -13.22
N ASN A 2 9.80 4.29 -13.69
CA ASN A 2 8.99 5.47 -13.37
C ASN A 2 7.89 4.93 -12.47
N MET A 3 8.00 5.11 -11.16
CA MET A 3 6.85 4.87 -10.31
C MET A 3 5.77 5.87 -10.75
N ILE A 4 4.61 5.35 -11.11
CA ILE A 4 3.49 6.17 -11.54
C ILE A 4 3.07 7.01 -10.33
N ASP A 5 3.08 8.34 -10.48
CA ASP A 5 2.50 9.20 -9.46
C ASP A 5 0.97 9.08 -9.47
N HIS A 6 0.46 8.24 -8.57
CA HIS A 6 -0.97 8.03 -8.39
C HIS A 6 -1.70 9.27 -7.88
N ALA A 7 -1.00 10.31 -7.41
CA ALA A 7 -1.63 11.59 -7.07
C ALA A 7 -2.15 12.32 -8.32
N ASP A 8 -1.53 12.11 -9.48
CA ASP A 8 -1.81 12.84 -10.73
C ASP A 8 -2.70 12.06 -11.72
N ASN A 9 -3.04 10.79 -11.43
CA ASN A 9 -3.86 9.97 -12.33
C ASN A 9 -5.03 9.27 -11.62
N PRO A 10 -6.11 9.98 -11.24
CA PRO A 10 -7.25 9.43 -10.51
C PRO A 10 -8.11 8.45 -11.31
N ARG A 11 -7.75 8.17 -12.57
CA ARG A 11 -8.49 7.30 -13.50
C ARG A 11 -7.89 5.91 -13.67
N GLU A 12 -6.66 5.68 -13.23
CA GLU A 12 -6.10 4.33 -13.19
C GLU A 12 -6.41 3.73 -11.83
N GLU A 13 -7.39 2.83 -11.81
CA GLU A 13 -7.57 1.91 -10.69
C GLU A 13 -6.23 1.21 -10.46
N TYR A 14 -5.60 1.48 -9.32
CA TYR A 14 -4.39 0.79 -8.94
C TYR A 14 -4.68 -0.71 -8.79
N HIS A 15 -4.36 -1.48 -9.84
CA HIS A 15 -4.52 -2.92 -9.84
C HIS A 15 -3.33 -3.56 -9.13
N PHE A 16 -3.33 -3.47 -7.80
CA PHE A 16 -2.37 -4.08 -6.89
C PHE A 16 -2.02 -5.54 -7.26
N GLU A 17 -3.01 -6.31 -7.74
CA GLU A 17 -2.87 -7.72 -8.13
C GLU A 17 -2.13 -7.95 -9.47
N SER A 18 -1.89 -6.91 -10.28
CA SER A 18 -1.39 -7.02 -11.66
C SER A 18 -0.02 -6.37 -11.92
N SER A 19 0.46 -5.51 -11.00
CA SER A 19 1.73 -4.81 -11.19
C SER A 19 2.90 -5.64 -10.63
N MET A 20 3.92 -5.85 -11.46
CA MET A 20 5.19 -6.52 -11.13
C MET A 20 6.16 -5.60 -10.37
N GLU A 21 5.81 -4.34 -10.19
CA GLU A 21 6.63 -3.38 -9.46
C GLU A 21 6.45 -3.57 -7.95
N PHE A 22 7.52 -3.45 -7.19
CA PHE A 22 7.52 -3.57 -5.74
C PHE A 22 8.48 -2.55 -5.14
N CYS A 23 8.21 -2.15 -3.90
CA CYS A 23 9.07 -1.25 -3.15
C CYS A 23 9.99 -2.03 -2.20
N SER A 24 11.19 -1.49 -1.93
CA SER A 24 12.02 -1.99 -0.84
C SER A 24 11.27 -1.91 0.51
N PRO A 25 11.31 -2.97 1.34
CA PRO A 25 10.71 -2.98 2.67
C PRO A 25 11.19 -1.84 3.56
N GLU A 26 12.47 -1.47 3.47
CA GLU A 26 13.03 -0.40 4.30
C GLU A 26 12.39 0.96 3.98
N VAL A 27 12.13 1.20 2.69
CA VAL A 27 11.48 2.43 2.22
C VAL A 27 10.01 2.45 2.63
N VAL A 28 9.29 1.33 2.46
CA VAL A 28 7.89 1.18 2.90
C VAL A 28 7.74 1.47 4.40
N LEU A 29 8.61 0.89 5.23
CA LEU A 29 8.60 1.10 6.68
C LEU A 29 9.03 2.51 7.08
N SER A 30 9.96 3.13 6.34
CA SER A 30 10.32 4.55 6.52
C SER A 30 9.12 5.46 6.26
N VAL A 31 8.40 5.22 5.16
CA VAL A 31 7.20 5.98 4.80
C VAL A 31 6.11 5.79 5.84
N GLU A 32 5.84 4.57 6.32
CA GLU A 32 4.86 4.34 7.39
C GLU A 32 5.15 5.22 8.61
N LYS A 33 6.41 5.21 9.08
CA LYS A 33 6.83 6.03 10.23
C LYS A 33 6.63 7.51 9.96
N LYS A 34 6.95 7.99 8.77
CA LYS A 34 6.73 9.39 8.36
C LYS A 34 5.26 9.74 8.45
N ILE A 35 4.37 8.95 7.84
CA ILE A 35 2.91 9.20 7.87
C ILE A 35 2.39 9.21 9.31
N ARG A 36 2.76 8.24 10.15
CA ARG A 36 2.38 8.20 11.57
C ARG A 36 2.86 9.42 12.36
N SER A 37 3.98 10.01 11.98
CA SER A 37 4.54 11.21 12.64
C SER A 37 3.99 12.53 12.09
N SER A 38 3.53 12.56 10.83
CA SER A 38 3.12 13.79 10.14
C SER A 38 1.61 14.02 10.10
N MET A 39 0.81 12.98 10.37
CA MET A 39 -0.65 13.02 10.29
C MET A 39 -1.28 12.58 11.60
N SER A 40 -2.38 13.22 11.98
CA SER A 40 -3.25 12.72 13.04
C SER A 40 -4.14 11.63 12.47
N LEU A 41 -3.80 10.37 12.75
CA LEU A 41 -4.54 9.21 12.24
C LEU A 41 -5.63 8.80 13.23
N THR A 42 -6.85 8.60 12.76
CA THR A 42 -7.87 7.90 13.54
C THR A 42 -7.54 6.40 13.65
N PRO A 43 -8.24 5.62 14.50
CA PRO A 43 -8.08 4.17 14.52
C PRO A 43 -8.29 3.51 13.14
N GLU A 44 -9.29 3.98 12.38
CA GLU A 44 -9.59 3.52 11.02
C GLU A 44 -8.44 3.86 10.06
N ASP A 45 -7.93 5.09 10.08
CA ASP A 45 -6.83 5.54 9.22
C ASP A 45 -5.53 4.77 9.54
N SER A 46 -5.27 4.52 10.82
CA SER A 46 -4.13 3.73 11.28
C SER A 46 -4.23 2.27 10.84
N ALA A 47 -5.42 1.69 10.86
CA ALA A 47 -5.69 0.35 10.37
C ALA A 47 -5.54 0.27 8.84
N GLN A 48 -6.02 1.29 8.12
CA GLN A 48 -5.84 1.39 6.67
C GLN A 48 -4.36 1.52 6.29
N LEU A 49 -3.61 2.42 6.94
CA LEU A 49 -2.17 2.55 6.72
C LEU A 49 -1.43 1.23 6.97
N LYS A 50 -1.79 0.52 8.04
CA LYS A 50 -1.21 -0.79 8.35
C LYS A 50 -1.50 -1.81 7.24
N ALA A 51 -2.74 -1.84 6.73
CA ALA A 51 -3.11 -2.74 5.65
C ALA A 51 -2.33 -2.43 4.35
N ILE A 52 -2.17 -1.15 4.02
CA ILE A 52 -1.35 -0.71 2.86
C ILE A 52 0.10 -1.20 3.01
N VAL A 53 0.71 -0.99 4.17
CA VAL A 53 2.08 -1.42 4.45
C VAL A 53 2.22 -2.94 4.38
N GLU A 54 1.30 -3.68 4.99
CA GLU A 54 1.30 -5.14 4.97
C GLU A 54 1.23 -5.67 3.53
N LEU A 55 0.37 -5.07 2.71
CA LEU A 55 0.23 -5.40 1.30
C LEU A 55 1.51 -5.08 0.51
N GLU A 56 2.12 -3.91 0.67
CA GLU A 56 3.37 -3.56 -0.02
C GLU A 56 4.56 -4.47 0.37
N LEU A 57 4.65 -4.86 1.65
CA LEU A 57 5.64 -5.85 2.09
C LEU A 57 5.39 -7.22 1.45
N MET A 58 4.13 -7.67 1.39
CA MET A 58 3.78 -8.91 0.69
C MET A 58 4.16 -8.86 -0.79
N ARG A 59 4.05 -7.71 -1.47
CA ARG A 59 4.49 -7.59 -2.89
C ARG A 59 5.98 -7.86 -3.02
N TYR A 60 6.79 -7.30 -2.13
CA TYR A 60 8.23 -7.57 -2.12
C TYR A 60 8.51 -9.05 -1.91
N ASP A 61 7.87 -9.69 -0.94
CA ASP A 61 8.02 -11.12 -0.66
C ASP A 61 7.59 -11.97 -1.84
N PHE A 62 6.48 -11.62 -2.51
CA PHE A 62 5.99 -12.31 -3.70
C PHE A 62 6.92 -12.19 -4.91
N ALA A 63 7.64 -11.08 -5.02
CA ALA A 63 8.61 -10.88 -6.09
C ALA A 63 9.91 -11.68 -5.88
N HIS A 64 10.29 -11.94 -4.63
CA HIS A 64 11.54 -12.62 -4.28
C HIS A 64 11.37 -14.08 -3.83
N GLY A 65 10.15 -14.48 -3.46
CA GLY A 65 9.82 -15.82 -3.01
C GLY A 65 9.19 -16.68 -4.10
N GLN A 66 9.00 -17.96 -3.78
CA GLN A 66 8.27 -18.90 -4.64
C GLN A 66 6.83 -19.03 -4.13
N TYR A 67 6.00 -18.03 -4.43
CA TYR A 67 4.58 -18.04 -4.09
C TYR A 67 3.74 -18.35 -5.33
N ASP A 68 2.85 -19.34 -5.22
CA ASP A 68 1.88 -19.60 -6.28
C ASP A 68 0.84 -18.46 -6.38
N ALA A 69 0.22 -18.28 -7.54
CA ALA A 69 -0.73 -17.18 -7.79
C ALA A 69 -1.99 -17.26 -6.90
N THR A 70 -2.41 -18.46 -6.52
CA THR A 70 -3.60 -18.68 -5.69
C THR A 70 -3.33 -18.23 -4.25
N CYS A 71 -2.17 -18.59 -3.71
CA CYS A 71 -1.68 -18.21 -2.39
C CYS A 71 -1.59 -16.68 -2.28
N ARG A 72 -1.01 -16.02 -3.30
CA ARG A 72 -0.95 -14.55 -3.38
C ARG A 72 -2.32 -13.90 -3.26
N LYS A 73 -3.28 -14.35 -4.07
CA LYS A 73 -4.65 -13.81 -4.06
C LYS A 73 -5.34 -14.02 -2.71
N GLN A 74 -5.17 -15.19 -2.09
CA GLN A 74 -5.77 -15.49 -0.78
C GLN A 74 -5.21 -14.59 0.32
N MET A 75 -3.89 -14.36 0.35
CA MET A 75 -3.26 -13.48 1.34
C MET A 75 -3.74 -12.03 1.21
N ILE A 76 -3.81 -11.51 -0.03
CA ILE A 76 -4.33 -10.16 -0.30
C ILE A 76 -5.78 -10.01 0.18
N GLN A 77 -6.63 -10.98 -0.17
CA GLN A 77 -8.03 -10.97 0.23
C GLN A 77 -8.19 -11.11 1.75
N ALA A 78 -7.31 -11.83 2.44
CA ALA A 78 -7.34 -11.92 3.90
C ALA A 78 -7.09 -10.55 4.56
N VAL A 79 -6.12 -9.77 4.07
CA VAL A 79 -5.85 -8.42 4.58
C VAL A 79 -7.05 -7.50 4.33
N ARG A 80 -7.59 -7.49 3.11
CA ARG A 80 -8.75 -6.68 2.74
C ARG A 80 -9.97 -7.01 3.59
N ASN A 81 -10.34 -8.29 3.66
CA ASN A 81 -11.51 -8.74 4.41
C ASN A 81 -11.43 -8.39 5.89
N LYS A 82 -10.23 -8.44 6.48
CA LYS A 82 -10.02 -8.03 7.87
C LYS A 82 -10.29 -6.54 8.07
N LEU A 83 -9.74 -5.69 7.19
CA LEU A 83 -9.95 -4.24 7.27
C LEU A 83 -11.43 -3.87 7.06
N ILE A 84 -12.10 -4.50 6.09
CA ILE A 84 -13.53 -4.29 5.82
C ILE A 84 -14.37 -4.70 7.02
N LYS A 85 -14.08 -5.89 7.59
CA LYS A 85 -14.84 -6.42 8.72
C LYS A 85 -14.72 -5.55 9.96
N ASP A 86 -13.51 -5.11 10.27
CA ASP A 86 -13.23 -4.43 11.55
C ASP A 86 -13.49 -2.92 11.48
N PHE A 87 -13.36 -2.31 10.30
CA PHE A 87 -13.40 -0.84 10.14
C PHE A 87 -14.26 -0.34 8.98
N SER A 88 -14.90 -1.22 8.19
CA SER A 88 -15.63 -0.85 6.95
C SER A 88 -14.79 -0.03 5.96
N ARG A 89 -13.49 -0.35 5.87
CA ARG A 89 -12.51 0.33 5.00
C ARG A 89 -11.87 -0.63 4.01
N GLU A 90 -11.36 -0.08 2.92
CA GLU A 90 -10.50 -0.76 1.95
C GLU A 90 -9.08 -0.16 1.99
N PRO A 91 -8.03 -0.95 1.69
CA PRO A 91 -6.66 -0.43 1.72
C PRO A 91 -6.40 0.67 0.69
N PHE A 92 -7.04 0.58 -0.49
CA PHE A 92 -6.87 1.53 -1.60
C PHE A 92 -8.24 2.07 -2.00
N GLU A 93 -8.64 3.20 -1.40
CA GLU A 93 -9.94 3.83 -1.66
C GLU A 93 -9.82 5.25 -2.23
N ASN A 94 -8.61 5.65 -2.67
CA ASN A 94 -8.30 6.98 -3.18
C ASN A 94 -8.55 8.10 -2.14
N GLY A 95 -8.36 7.74 -0.87
CA GLY A 95 -8.56 8.56 0.31
C GLY A 95 -7.30 9.33 0.75
N PRO A 96 -7.34 9.98 1.92
CA PRO A 96 -6.23 10.79 2.39
C PRO A 96 -5.00 9.96 2.80
N VAL A 97 -5.19 8.75 3.33
CA VAL A 97 -4.11 7.91 3.85
C VAL A 97 -3.30 7.27 2.72
N ASP A 98 -3.95 6.62 1.76
CA ASP A 98 -3.29 5.99 0.62
C ASP A 98 -2.62 7.03 -0.29
N LYS A 99 -3.27 8.18 -0.54
CA LYS A 99 -2.62 9.30 -1.24
C LYS A 99 -1.38 9.79 -0.53
N ALA A 100 -1.46 10.02 0.78
CA ALA A 100 -0.31 10.49 1.54
C ALA A 100 0.82 9.46 1.54
N PHE A 101 0.49 8.18 1.69
CA PHE A 101 1.44 7.07 1.62
C PHE A 101 2.16 7.03 0.28
N TYR A 102 1.44 6.94 -0.84
CA TYR A 102 2.06 6.85 -2.17
C TYR A 102 2.82 8.12 -2.56
N LYS A 103 2.33 9.30 -2.17
CA LYS A 103 3.07 10.55 -2.35
C LYS A 103 4.40 10.56 -1.58
N ALA A 104 4.39 10.08 -0.34
CA ALA A 104 5.62 9.96 0.44
C ALA A 104 6.55 8.88 -0.14
N LEU A 105 6.00 7.77 -0.62
CA LEU A 105 6.73 6.70 -1.30
C LEU A 105 7.43 7.23 -2.55
N ASN A 106 6.71 7.94 -3.42
CA ASN A 106 7.25 8.56 -4.63
C ASN A 106 8.46 9.45 -4.31
N ARG A 107 8.34 10.30 -3.28
CA ARG A 107 9.43 11.17 -2.82
C ARG A 107 10.67 10.40 -2.36
N GLU A 108 10.52 9.27 -1.66
CA GLU A 108 11.68 8.47 -1.24
C GLU A 108 12.48 7.92 -2.42
N TYR A 109 11.80 7.62 -3.53
CA TYR A 109 12.45 7.16 -4.76
C TYR A 109 12.84 8.29 -5.72
N GLY A 110 12.67 9.55 -5.32
CA GLY A 110 13.02 10.71 -6.13
C GLY A 110 12.02 11.04 -7.25
N TYR A 111 10.82 10.46 -7.20
CA TYR A 111 9.70 10.86 -8.06
C TYR A 111 8.95 12.03 -7.39
N VAL A 112 8.46 12.96 -8.21
CA VAL A 112 7.84 14.24 -7.78
C VAL A 112 6.44 14.00 -7.25
#